data_AF-A0A3D8HEY7-F1
#
_entry.id   AF-A0A3D8HEY7-F1
#
_cell.length_a   1.000
_cell.length_b   1.000
_cell.length_c   1.000
_cell.angle_alpha   90.00
_cell.angle_beta   90.00
_cell.angle_gamma   90.00
#
_symmetry.space_group_name_H-M   'P 1'
#
loop_
_entity.id
_entity.type
_entity.pdbx_description
1 polymer ?
#
loop_
_entity_poly.entity_id
_entity_poly.type
_entity_poly.pdbx_seq_one_letter_code
_entity_poly.pdbx_strand_id
1 'polypeptide(L)'
;MITEELKQLYQAHTGSQPTDITELSSSGSNRRYFRLSGPVSLIGVSGTSTDENKAFIYMAKHFREEGLPVPEVYNWSSDQSFYLQEDLGDTLLFNAIEKGRKSCFFDESERDLLHKTITLLPALQFKGAEDFDFSQCYPQPEFNKRSILWDLNYFKYCFLKATGMEFQEDRLEDDFQKMSAVLLQDCTPTFMYRDFQSRNVMVKDGEPWFIDFQGGRKGPIYYDVASFLWQAKAKYPAELRQELIADYLQALQQYTKVDEKHFFCQLRHFVLFRTLQVLGAYGFRGYFEKKPHFIQSVPFAIDNLRQLLKEDYPEYPYLCAVLRELTNLSQFYDDIQKHTLKVKIVSFAYKKGIPNDPSGNGGGFVFDCRAINNPGKYERYNHFTGLDEPVIRFLEEDGEITKFLEHAYEIVDASVKRYMDRGFTNLMICFGCTGGQHRSVYSAQHMAEHIHSKFGVRVDLVHREQNIEQLFNATL
;
A
#
# COMPACT_ATOMS: atom_id res chain seq x y z
N MET A 1 -32.28 18.01 20.63
CA MET A 1 -32.70 18.24 19.23
C MET A 1 -32.41 17.02 18.39
N ILE A 2 -31.15 16.70 18.06
CA ILE A 2 -30.81 15.52 17.23
C ILE A 2 -31.42 14.20 17.74
N THR A 3 -31.18 13.86 19.01
CA THR A 3 -31.69 12.61 19.60
C THR A 3 -33.21 12.53 19.65
N GLU A 4 -33.90 13.68 19.68
CA GLU A 4 -35.37 13.71 19.72
C GLU A 4 -35.95 13.44 18.33
N GLU A 5 -35.38 14.04 17.28
CA GLU A 5 -35.75 13.74 15.89
C GLU A 5 -35.52 12.26 15.56
N LEU A 6 -34.37 11.70 15.95
CA LEU A 6 -34.06 10.29 15.73
C LEU A 6 -34.99 9.35 16.51
N LYS A 7 -35.43 9.73 17.73
CA LYS A 7 -36.46 9.00 18.48
C LYS A 7 -37.79 8.98 17.76
N GLN A 8 -38.21 10.13 17.22
CA GLN A 8 -39.46 10.23 16.47
C GLN A 8 -39.42 9.37 15.20
N LEU A 9 -38.32 9.40 14.45
CA LEU A 9 -38.12 8.52 13.30
C LEU A 9 -38.14 7.04 13.71
N TYR A 10 -37.51 6.69 14.82
CA TYR A 10 -37.44 5.30 15.30
C TYR A 10 -38.82 4.80 15.73
N GLN A 11 -39.58 5.63 16.45
CA GLN A 11 -40.95 5.31 16.82
C GLN A 11 -41.87 5.21 15.61
N ALA A 12 -41.71 6.10 14.62
CA ALA A 12 -42.50 6.05 13.40
C ALA A 12 -42.26 4.77 12.59
N HIS A 13 -41.05 4.22 12.62
CA HIS A 13 -40.72 2.98 11.92
C HIS A 13 -41.06 1.72 12.72
N THR A 14 -40.68 1.66 14.00
CA THR A 14 -40.80 0.44 14.83
C THR A 14 -42.08 0.37 15.66
N GLY A 15 -42.83 1.47 15.78
CA GLY A 15 -43.98 1.60 16.68
C GLY A 15 -43.62 1.79 18.16
N SER A 16 -42.34 1.79 18.53
CA SER A 16 -41.85 1.92 19.91
C SER A 16 -40.71 2.91 20.04
N GLN A 17 -40.51 3.49 21.22
CA GLN A 17 -39.35 4.33 21.48
C GLN A 17 -38.09 3.47 21.66
N PRO A 18 -36.91 3.95 21.24
CA PRO A 18 -35.66 3.24 21.49
C PRO A 18 -35.37 3.20 23.00
N THR A 19 -34.87 2.07 23.49
CA THR A 19 -34.44 1.87 24.88
C THR A 19 -33.12 2.56 25.18
N ASP A 20 -32.23 2.66 24.19
CA ASP A 20 -30.93 3.33 24.32
C ASP A 20 -30.55 4.05 23.02
N ILE A 21 -29.80 5.16 23.15
CA ILE A 21 -29.22 5.88 22.02
C ILE A 21 -27.78 6.20 22.33
N THR A 22 -26.88 5.54 21.62
CA THR A 22 -25.44 5.70 21.79
C THR A 22 -24.84 6.35 20.55
N GLU A 23 -24.10 7.46 20.72
CA GLU A 23 -23.37 8.08 19.61
C GLU A 23 -22.13 7.26 19.26
N LEU A 24 -21.95 6.98 17.96
CA LEU A 24 -20.79 6.27 17.44
C LEU A 24 -19.67 7.26 17.10
N SER A 25 -18.41 6.83 17.29
CA SER A 25 -17.24 7.66 17.02
C SER A 25 -17.18 8.10 15.55
N SER A 26 -17.06 9.41 15.30
CA SER A 26 -17.00 9.95 13.96
C SER A 26 -15.61 9.77 13.33
N SER A 27 -15.57 9.10 12.17
CA SER A 27 -14.32 8.81 11.42
C SER A 27 -13.92 9.95 10.48
N GLY A 28 -14.01 11.20 10.94
CA GLY A 28 -13.56 12.38 10.18
C GLY A 28 -14.55 12.96 9.16
N SER A 29 -15.82 12.54 9.20
CA SER A 29 -16.95 13.21 8.52
C SER A 29 -17.65 14.18 9.49
N ASN A 30 -18.29 15.22 8.95
CA ASN A 30 -19.15 16.13 9.73
C ASN A 30 -20.48 15.47 10.13
N ARG A 31 -20.78 14.28 9.59
CA ARG A 31 -21.96 13.47 9.95
C ARG A 31 -21.78 12.81 11.31
N ARG A 32 -22.89 12.73 12.04
CA ARG A 32 -22.96 12.05 13.34
C ARG A 32 -23.86 10.82 13.21
N TYR A 33 -23.37 9.71 13.72
CA TYR A 33 -24.06 8.42 13.68
C TYR A 33 -24.45 8.02 15.10
N PHE A 34 -25.67 7.53 15.28
CA PHE A 34 -26.21 7.11 16.56
C PHE A 34 -26.77 5.71 16.40
N ARG A 35 -26.37 4.78 17.27
CA ARG A 35 -27.01 3.47 17.39
C ARG A 35 -28.23 3.61 18.29
N LEU A 36 -29.40 3.30 17.76
CA LEU A 36 -30.66 3.26 18.49
C LEU A 36 -31.01 1.80 18.77
N SER A 37 -30.99 1.43 20.05
CA SER A 37 -31.33 0.07 20.50
C SER A 37 -32.78 0.04 20.97
N GLY A 38 -33.48 -1.06 20.69
CA GLY A 38 -34.87 -1.30 21.07
C GLY A 38 -35.30 -2.68 20.55
N PRO A 39 -36.55 -2.87 20.10
CA PRO A 39 -36.96 -4.14 19.48
C PRO A 39 -36.09 -4.54 18.28
N VAL A 40 -35.57 -3.55 17.56
CA VAL A 40 -34.60 -3.72 16.47
C VAL A 40 -33.49 -2.68 16.64
N SER A 41 -32.23 -3.03 16.36
CA SER A 41 -31.13 -2.07 16.37
C SER A 41 -31.03 -1.36 15.03
N LEU A 42 -30.99 -0.02 15.04
CA LEU A 42 -30.94 0.84 13.85
C LEU A 42 -29.88 1.92 14.00
N ILE A 43 -29.38 2.44 12.87
CA ILE A 43 -28.46 3.58 12.85
C ILE A 43 -29.22 4.84 12.44
N GLY A 44 -29.24 5.82 13.33
CA GLY A 44 -29.70 7.18 13.05
C GLY A 44 -28.54 8.04 12.58
N VAL A 45 -28.77 8.76 11.49
CA VAL A 45 -27.77 9.65 10.90
C VAL A 45 -28.24 11.09 11.00
N SER A 46 -27.35 11.97 11.43
CA SER A 46 -27.53 13.42 11.39
C SER A 46 -26.45 14.00 10.47
N GLY A 47 -26.86 14.49 9.31
CA GLY A 47 -25.97 15.07 8.31
C GLY A 47 -25.94 16.59 8.39
N THR A 48 -24.79 17.20 8.09
CA THR A 48 -24.67 18.67 7.96
C THR A 48 -25.00 19.18 6.56
N SER A 49 -25.09 18.29 5.57
CA SER A 49 -25.42 18.62 4.18
C SER A 49 -26.68 17.85 3.78
N THR A 50 -27.76 18.58 3.51
CA THR A 50 -29.03 17.99 3.07
C THR A 50 -28.88 17.32 1.71
N ASP A 51 -28.23 17.96 0.75
CA ASP A 51 -28.01 17.40 -0.60
C ASP A 51 -27.21 16.09 -0.57
N GLU A 52 -26.23 15.99 0.32
CA GLU A 52 -25.45 14.77 0.51
C GLU A 52 -26.28 13.64 1.12
N ASN A 53 -27.23 13.97 2.02
CA ASN A 53 -28.19 13.02 2.55
C ASN A 53 -29.18 12.55 1.47
N LYS A 54 -29.67 13.47 0.60
CA LYS A 54 -30.57 13.09 -0.51
C LYS A 54 -29.89 12.08 -1.43
N ALA A 55 -28.63 12.34 -1.78
CA ALA A 55 -27.83 11.45 -2.59
C ALA A 55 -27.70 10.06 -1.94
N PHE A 56 -27.37 10.01 -0.63
CA PHE A 56 -27.28 8.73 0.09
C PHE A 56 -28.61 7.97 0.13
N ILE A 57 -29.72 8.65 0.48
CA ILE A 57 -31.06 8.04 0.56
C ILE A 57 -31.47 7.48 -0.80
N TYR A 58 -31.25 8.24 -1.87
CA TYR A 58 -31.53 7.79 -3.24
C TYR A 58 -30.69 6.58 -3.63
N MET A 59 -29.37 6.65 -3.46
CA MET A 59 -28.43 5.57 -3.79
C MET A 59 -28.72 4.30 -2.99
N ALA A 60 -28.93 4.41 -1.68
CA ALA A 60 -29.20 3.26 -0.82
C ALA A 60 -30.48 2.54 -1.25
N LYS A 61 -31.55 3.28 -1.55
CA LYS A 61 -32.79 2.71 -2.07
C LYS A 61 -32.56 1.98 -3.40
N HIS A 62 -31.93 2.66 -4.37
CA HIS A 62 -31.70 2.09 -5.69
C HIS A 62 -30.83 0.82 -5.62
N PHE A 63 -29.71 0.87 -4.89
CA PHE A 63 -28.83 -0.28 -4.73
C PHE A 63 -29.50 -1.45 -4.02
N ARG A 64 -30.40 -1.20 -3.07
CA ARG A 64 -31.21 -2.25 -2.45
C ARG A 64 -32.17 -2.91 -3.43
N GLU A 65 -32.83 -2.13 -4.29
CA GLU A 65 -33.72 -2.64 -5.34
C GLU A 65 -32.95 -3.52 -6.34
N GLU A 66 -31.68 -3.18 -6.63
CA GLU A 66 -30.75 -3.98 -7.45
C GLU A 66 -30.11 -5.18 -6.72
N GLY A 67 -30.46 -5.41 -5.46
CA GLY A 67 -29.95 -6.53 -4.65
C GLY A 67 -28.49 -6.40 -4.24
N LEU A 68 -27.94 -5.17 -4.21
CA LEU A 68 -26.56 -4.90 -3.80
C LEU A 68 -26.46 -4.83 -2.26
N PRO A 69 -25.32 -5.24 -1.67
CA PRO A 69 -25.18 -5.33 -0.21
C PRO A 69 -24.82 -3.96 0.38
N VAL A 70 -25.81 -3.09 0.48
CA VAL A 70 -25.75 -1.76 1.13
C VAL A 70 -26.77 -1.69 2.27
N PRO A 71 -26.64 -0.78 3.26
CA PRO A 71 -27.69 -0.65 4.28
C PRO A 71 -29.01 -0.19 3.65
N GLU A 72 -30.12 -0.75 4.14
CA GLU A 72 -31.45 -0.22 3.83
C GLU A 72 -31.69 1.10 4.57
N VAL A 73 -32.35 2.07 3.92
CA VAL A 73 -32.82 3.31 4.54
C VAL A 73 -34.34 3.20 4.75
N TYR A 74 -34.77 3.31 6.00
CA TYR A 74 -36.17 3.03 6.39
C TYR A 74 -37.07 4.26 6.32
N ASN A 75 -36.62 5.39 6.86
CA ASN A 75 -37.36 6.66 6.85
C ASN A 75 -36.41 7.85 7.09
N TRP A 76 -36.92 9.06 6.87
CA TRP A 76 -36.17 10.31 7.00
C TRP A 76 -37.07 11.46 7.44
N SER A 77 -36.48 12.52 7.98
CA SER A 77 -37.17 13.77 8.34
C SER A 77 -37.66 14.51 7.10
N SER A 78 -38.66 15.38 7.24
CA SER A 78 -39.26 16.12 6.11
C SER A 78 -38.26 16.97 5.31
N ASP A 79 -37.21 17.46 5.97
CA ASP A 79 -36.11 18.23 5.38
C ASP A 79 -34.90 17.37 4.97
N GLN A 80 -34.95 16.05 5.20
CA GLN A 80 -33.89 15.07 4.94
C GLN A 80 -32.57 15.36 5.67
N SER A 81 -32.61 16.10 6.79
CA SER A 81 -31.45 16.32 7.65
C SER A 81 -31.14 15.10 8.55
N PHE A 82 -32.15 14.27 8.81
CA PHE A 82 -32.05 13.03 9.56
C PHE A 82 -32.64 11.85 8.78
N TYR A 83 -32.05 10.67 8.96
CA TYR A 83 -32.60 9.42 8.44
C TYR A 83 -32.22 8.22 9.32
N LEU A 84 -33.02 7.16 9.24
CA LEU A 84 -32.71 5.86 9.83
C LEU A 84 -32.30 4.87 8.76
N GLN A 85 -31.24 4.13 9.04
CA GLN A 85 -30.76 3.05 8.22
C GLN A 85 -30.53 1.78 9.05
N GLU A 86 -30.37 0.66 8.35
CA GLU A 86 -30.01 -0.62 8.93
C GLU A 86 -28.70 -0.57 9.73
N ASP A 87 -28.69 -1.29 10.86
CA ASP A 87 -27.47 -1.57 11.60
C ASP A 87 -26.74 -2.79 11.01
N LEU A 88 -25.53 -2.54 10.51
CA LEU A 88 -24.65 -3.56 9.93
C LEU A 88 -23.64 -4.11 10.94
N GLY A 89 -23.75 -3.73 12.22
CA GLY A 89 -22.83 -4.12 13.29
C GLY A 89 -21.65 -3.15 13.45
N ASP A 90 -20.53 -3.66 13.96
CA ASP A 90 -19.35 -2.86 14.34
C ASP A 90 -18.07 -3.23 13.59
N THR A 91 -18.09 -4.32 12.83
CA THR A 91 -16.88 -4.87 12.22
C THR A 91 -16.64 -4.22 10.86
N LEU A 92 -15.67 -3.31 10.79
CA LEU A 92 -15.11 -2.81 9.53
C LEU A 92 -14.13 -3.83 8.93
N LEU A 93 -14.12 -3.97 7.62
CA LEU A 93 -13.14 -4.78 6.90
C LEU A 93 -11.71 -4.35 7.25
N PHE A 94 -11.44 -3.04 7.39
CA PHE A 94 -10.15 -2.50 7.81
C PHE A 94 -9.66 -3.07 9.16
N ASN A 95 -10.60 -3.33 10.09
CA ASN A 95 -10.30 -3.93 11.39
C ASN A 95 -10.21 -5.45 11.27
N ALA A 96 -11.09 -6.08 10.48
CA ALA A 96 -11.09 -7.52 10.25
C ALA A 96 -9.75 -8.02 9.65
N ILE A 97 -9.08 -7.20 8.83
CA ILE A 97 -7.79 -7.52 8.19
C ILE A 97 -6.57 -6.92 8.93
N GLU A 98 -6.73 -6.50 10.18
CA GLU A 98 -5.68 -5.75 10.90
C GLU A 98 -4.37 -6.56 11.05
N LYS A 99 -4.47 -7.87 11.28
CA LYS A 99 -3.30 -8.75 11.46
C LYS A 99 -2.46 -8.78 10.18
N GLY A 100 -3.10 -8.95 9.03
CA GLY A 100 -2.48 -8.87 7.72
C GLY A 100 -1.87 -7.50 7.42
N ARG A 101 -2.58 -6.41 7.70
CA ARG A 101 -2.04 -5.05 7.49
C ARG A 101 -0.81 -4.74 8.35
N LYS A 102 -0.77 -5.23 9.59
CA LYS A 102 0.36 -4.99 10.52
C LYS A 102 1.57 -5.88 10.20
N SER A 103 1.34 -7.11 9.73
CA SER A 103 2.39 -8.11 9.49
C SER A 103 2.81 -8.24 8.01
N CYS A 104 2.05 -7.63 7.09
CA CYS A 104 2.08 -7.90 5.66
C CYS A 104 1.76 -9.37 5.29
N PHE A 105 1.20 -10.16 6.21
CA PHE A 105 0.81 -11.55 6.01
C PHE A 105 -0.68 -11.73 6.30
N PHE A 106 -1.48 -11.82 5.23
CA PHE A 106 -2.92 -12.02 5.31
C PHE A 106 -3.23 -13.50 5.39
N ASP A 107 -3.91 -13.93 6.44
CA ASP A 107 -4.35 -15.32 6.56
C ASP A 107 -5.57 -15.62 5.67
N GLU A 108 -5.98 -16.88 5.61
CA GLU A 108 -7.04 -17.35 4.71
C GLU A 108 -8.37 -16.61 4.92
N SER A 109 -8.73 -16.31 6.17
CA SER A 109 -9.96 -15.59 6.48
C SER A 109 -9.89 -14.13 6.06
N GLU A 110 -8.75 -13.47 6.26
CA GLU A 110 -8.54 -12.08 5.82
C GLU A 110 -8.54 -11.99 4.29
N ARG A 111 -7.91 -12.95 3.62
CA ARG A 111 -7.89 -13.05 2.16
C ARG A 111 -9.29 -13.29 1.61
N ASP A 112 -10.05 -14.23 2.16
CA ASP A 112 -11.43 -14.51 1.72
C ASP A 112 -12.30 -13.24 1.71
N LEU A 113 -12.26 -12.45 2.79
CA LEU A 113 -12.99 -11.19 2.86
C LEU A 113 -12.54 -10.18 1.79
N LEU A 114 -11.24 -10.08 1.50
CA LEU A 114 -10.71 -9.20 0.45
C LEU A 114 -11.15 -9.65 -0.95
N HIS A 115 -11.08 -10.95 -1.23
CA HIS A 115 -11.53 -11.57 -2.47
C HIS A 115 -13.04 -11.33 -2.67
N LYS A 116 -13.88 -11.63 -1.67
CA LYS A 116 -15.32 -11.32 -1.70
C LYS A 116 -15.59 -9.84 -1.96
N THR A 117 -14.88 -8.95 -1.26
CA THR A 117 -15.06 -7.50 -1.41
C THR A 117 -14.77 -7.03 -2.82
N ILE A 118 -13.66 -7.44 -3.43
CA ILE A 118 -13.28 -6.96 -4.76
C ILE A 118 -14.15 -7.59 -5.87
N THR A 119 -14.61 -8.83 -5.69
CA THR A 119 -15.50 -9.50 -6.67
C THR A 119 -16.90 -8.89 -6.74
N LEU A 120 -17.36 -8.19 -5.70
CA LEU A 120 -18.63 -7.47 -5.69
C LEU A 120 -18.55 -6.09 -6.38
N LEU A 121 -17.34 -5.56 -6.60
CA LEU A 121 -17.17 -4.23 -7.18
C LEU A 121 -17.75 -4.10 -8.60
N PRO A 122 -17.57 -5.06 -9.53
CA PRO A 122 -18.24 -4.99 -10.84
C PRO A 122 -19.76 -4.93 -10.75
N ALA A 123 -20.38 -5.65 -9.80
CA ALA A 123 -21.83 -5.59 -9.60
C ALA A 123 -22.28 -4.19 -9.16
N LEU A 124 -21.57 -3.57 -8.20
CA LEU A 124 -21.82 -2.17 -7.80
C LEU A 124 -21.65 -1.21 -8.98
N GLN A 125 -20.64 -1.42 -9.82
CA GLN A 125 -20.31 -0.54 -10.95
C GLN A 125 -21.31 -0.62 -12.11
N PHE A 126 -21.81 -1.82 -12.42
CA PHE A 126 -22.68 -2.06 -13.58
C PHE A 126 -24.15 -2.15 -13.20
N LYS A 127 -24.52 -3.02 -12.25
CA LYS A 127 -25.93 -3.12 -11.80
C LYS A 127 -26.36 -1.86 -11.08
N GLY A 128 -25.50 -1.30 -10.22
CA GLY A 128 -25.77 -0.02 -9.57
C GLY A 128 -25.83 1.19 -10.52
N ALA A 129 -25.52 1.01 -11.80
CA ALA A 129 -25.69 2.04 -12.82
C ALA A 129 -26.89 1.77 -13.76
N GLU A 130 -27.52 0.60 -13.66
CA GLU A 130 -28.68 0.23 -14.46
C GLU A 130 -29.88 1.08 -14.03
N ASP A 131 -30.47 1.84 -14.96
CA ASP A 131 -31.57 2.78 -14.69
C ASP A 131 -31.31 3.83 -13.57
N PHE A 132 -30.02 4.08 -13.25
CA PHE A 132 -29.62 5.04 -12.23
C PHE A 132 -29.64 6.49 -12.74
N ASP A 133 -30.32 7.40 -12.00
CA ASP A 133 -30.33 8.83 -12.27
C ASP A 133 -29.13 9.52 -11.62
N PHE A 134 -28.06 9.66 -12.40
CA PHE A 134 -26.85 10.35 -11.98
C PHE A 134 -27.05 11.83 -11.62
N SER A 135 -28.18 12.46 -11.97
CA SER A 135 -28.46 13.84 -11.54
C SER A 135 -28.69 13.97 -10.03
N GLN A 136 -28.98 12.85 -9.34
CA GLN A 136 -29.13 12.78 -7.88
C GLN A 136 -27.78 12.71 -7.14
N CYS A 137 -26.66 12.52 -7.84
CA CYS A 137 -25.34 12.43 -7.23
C CYS A 137 -24.84 13.79 -6.70
N TYR A 138 -24.13 13.75 -5.58
CA TYR A 138 -23.54 14.92 -4.95
C TYR A 138 -22.03 14.70 -4.68
N PRO A 139 -21.17 15.73 -4.82
CA PRO A 139 -21.43 17.09 -5.28
C PRO A 139 -21.46 17.24 -6.81
N GLN A 140 -21.20 16.17 -7.58
CA GLN A 140 -21.19 16.21 -9.04
C GLN A 140 -21.77 14.91 -9.62
N PRO A 141 -22.48 14.99 -10.75
CA PRO A 141 -23.11 13.82 -11.38
C PRO A 141 -22.13 12.87 -12.06
N GLU A 142 -20.96 13.38 -12.44
CA GLU A 142 -19.99 12.62 -13.22
C GLU A 142 -18.54 12.98 -12.88
N PHE A 143 -17.65 12.04 -13.18
CA PHE A 143 -16.21 12.23 -13.23
C PHE A 143 -15.86 13.05 -14.47
N ASN A 144 -15.36 14.26 -14.26
CA ASN A 144 -15.10 15.20 -15.34
C ASN A 144 -13.77 15.93 -15.16
N LYS A 145 -13.35 16.61 -16.24
CA LYS A 145 -12.12 17.39 -16.31
C LYS A 145 -11.95 18.36 -15.14
N ARG A 146 -13.02 19.07 -14.76
CA ARG A 146 -12.98 20.04 -13.65
C ARG A 146 -12.64 19.36 -12.32
N SER A 147 -13.28 18.22 -12.04
CA SER A 147 -13.02 17.45 -10.82
C SER A 147 -11.60 16.89 -10.77
N ILE A 148 -11.07 16.40 -11.90
CA ILE A 148 -9.69 15.91 -12.01
C ILE A 148 -8.69 17.03 -11.73
N LEU A 149 -8.86 18.18 -12.38
CA LEU A 149 -7.97 19.31 -12.21
C LEU A 149 -8.03 19.90 -10.80
N TRP A 150 -9.19 19.90 -10.14
CA TRP A 150 -9.27 20.29 -8.73
C TRP A 150 -8.40 19.40 -7.85
N ASP A 151 -8.50 18.09 -8.04
CA ASP A 151 -7.74 17.11 -7.28
C ASP A 151 -6.22 17.22 -7.55
N LEU A 152 -5.81 17.46 -8.80
CA LEU A 152 -4.40 17.69 -9.17
C LEU A 152 -3.87 19.04 -8.64
N ASN A 153 -4.70 20.09 -8.68
CA ASN A 153 -4.35 21.38 -8.09
C ASN A 153 -4.25 21.30 -6.57
N TYR A 154 -5.07 20.48 -5.93
CA TYR A 154 -4.99 20.22 -4.50
C TYR A 154 -3.64 19.56 -4.13
N PHE A 155 -3.17 18.61 -4.93
CA PHE A 155 -1.79 18.09 -4.82
C PHE A 155 -0.74 19.21 -4.99
N LYS A 156 -0.83 19.99 -6.06
CA LYS A 156 0.10 21.08 -6.37
C LYS A 156 0.23 22.09 -5.22
N TYR A 157 -0.89 22.59 -4.72
CA TYR A 157 -0.89 23.68 -3.73
C TYR A 157 -0.77 23.21 -2.28
N CYS A 158 -1.38 22.08 -1.93
CA CYS A 158 -1.40 21.64 -0.53
C CYS A 158 -0.23 20.72 -0.16
N PHE A 159 0.43 20.10 -1.14
CA PHE A 159 1.56 19.21 -0.90
C PHE A 159 2.83 19.70 -1.58
N LEU A 160 2.83 19.79 -2.91
CA LEU A 160 4.07 20.06 -3.67
C LEU A 160 4.68 21.42 -3.31
N LYS A 161 3.90 22.52 -3.32
CA LYS A 161 4.38 23.84 -2.87
C LYS A 161 4.86 23.85 -1.42
N ALA A 162 4.24 23.05 -0.54
CA ALA A 162 4.64 22.97 0.87
C ALA A 162 6.01 22.30 1.07
N THR A 163 6.51 21.54 0.09
CA THR A 163 7.87 20.96 0.14
C THR A 163 8.98 21.98 -0.11
N GLY A 164 8.66 23.17 -0.63
CA GLY A 164 9.65 24.18 -1.02
C GLY A 164 10.31 23.94 -2.39
N MET A 165 9.91 22.89 -3.13
CA MET A 165 10.40 22.65 -4.49
C MET A 165 10.01 23.79 -5.45
N GLU A 166 10.95 24.16 -6.32
CA GLU A 166 10.69 25.06 -7.44
C GLU A 166 10.34 24.26 -8.69
N PHE A 167 9.24 24.63 -9.35
CA PHE A 167 8.79 24.01 -10.60
C PHE A 167 8.03 25.03 -11.45
N GLN A 168 8.01 24.81 -12.76
CA GLN A 168 7.31 25.61 -13.76
C GLN A 168 5.82 25.21 -13.75
N GLU A 169 5.00 26.08 -13.16
CA GLU A 169 3.56 25.78 -12.96
C GLU A 169 2.79 25.61 -14.26
N ASP A 170 3.15 26.35 -15.31
CA ASP A 170 2.57 26.26 -16.65
C ASP A 170 2.82 24.88 -17.27
N ARG A 171 4.06 24.39 -17.25
CA ARG A 171 4.41 23.07 -17.77
C ARG A 171 3.78 21.93 -16.97
N LEU A 172 3.65 22.10 -15.64
CA LEU A 172 2.98 21.12 -14.79
C LEU A 172 1.48 21.09 -15.07
N GLU A 173 0.87 22.27 -15.27
CA GLU A 173 -0.54 22.39 -15.63
C GLU A 173 -0.80 21.75 -16.99
N ASP A 174 0.05 21.97 -18.01
CA ASP A 174 -0.07 21.30 -19.31
C ASP A 174 -0.12 19.77 -19.18
N ASP A 175 0.72 19.20 -18.33
CA ASP A 175 0.74 17.76 -18.05
C ASP A 175 -0.46 17.29 -17.22
N PHE A 176 -1.00 18.14 -16.33
CA PHE A 176 -2.30 17.88 -15.68
C PHE A 176 -3.46 17.85 -16.67
N GLN A 177 -3.46 18.75 -17.67
CA GLN A 177 -4.45 18.74 -18.74
C GLN A 177 -4.37 17.45 -19.56
N LYS A 178 -3.16 16.98 -19.89
CA LYS A 178 -2.94 15.71 -20.59
C LYS A 178 -3.38 14.51 -19.76
N MET A 179 -3.02 14.45 -18.48
CA MET A 179 -3.49 13.39 -17.58
C MET A 179 -5.02 13.38 -17.51
N SER A 180 -5.66 14.55 -17.41
CA SER A 180 -7.11 14.63 -17.46
C SER A 180 -7.70 14.11 -18.77
N ALA A 181 -7.05 14.34 -19.91
CA ALA A 181 -7.51 13.80 -21.19
C ALA A 181 -7.39 12.27 -21.21
N VAL A 182 -6.28 11.70 -20.72
CA VAL A 182 -6.07 10.24 -20.62
C VAL A 182 -7.12 9.57 -19.73
N LEU A 183 -7.35 10.12 -18.54
CA LEU A 183 -8.31 9.56 -17.57
C LEU A 183 -9.77 9.60 -18.06
N LEU A 184 -10.08 10.43 -19.07
CA LEU A 184 -11.42 10.57 -19.66
C LEU A 184 -11.59 9.79 -20.98
N GLN A 185 -10.59 9.04 -21.43
CA GLN A 185 -10.69 8.27 -22.69
C GLN A 185 -11.73 7.16 -22.61
N ASP A 186 -11.80 6.45 -21.49
CA ASP A 186 -12.67 5.27 -21.29
C ASP A 186 -13.89 5.60 -20.42
N CYS A 187 -14.60 6.69 -20.72
CA CYS A 187 -15.81 7.03 -19.98
C CYS A 187 -16.92 5.99 -20.22
N THR A 188 -17.01 4.99 -19.34
CA THR A 188 -18.13 4.05 -19.26
C THR A 188 -19.26 4.65 -18.41
N PRO A 189 -20.54 4.36 -18.73
CA PRO A 189 -21.68 4.78 -17.92
C PRO A 189 -21.84 3.90 -16.68
N THR A 190 -20.77 3.70 -15.92
CA THR A 190 -20.72 2.89 -14.70
C THR A 190 -20.78 3.77 -13.47
N PHE A 191 -21.22 3.21 -12.34
CA PHE A 191 -21.19 3.86 -11.05
C PHE A 191 -19.78 3.77 -10.46
N MET A 192 -19.10 4.91 -10.35
CA MET A 192 -17.81 5.04 -9.68
C MET A 192 -18.02 5.42 -8.21
N TYR A 193 -17.67 4.51 -7.30
CA TYR A 193 -17.88 4.63 -5.85
C TYR A 193 -17.07 5.78 -5.24
N ARG A 194 -15.86 6.05 -5.77
CA ARG A 194 -14.89 7.06 -5.36
C ARG A 194 -14.15 6.73 -4.04
N ASP A 195 -14.85 6.42 -2.96
CA ASP A 195 -14.19 6.03 -1.69
C ASP A 195 -14.28 4.52 -1.39
N PHE A 196 -14.14 3.69 -2.42
CA PHE A 196 -14.11 2.22 -2.28
C PHE A 196 -12.83 1.76 -1.55
N GLN A 197 -12.92 1.65 -0.24
CA GLN A 197 -11.78 1.42 0.67
C GLN A 197 -12.22 0.53 1.82
N SER A 198 -11.28 -0.18 2.45
CA SER A 198 -11.63 -1.19 3.47
C SER A 198 -12.25 -0.58 4.74
N ARG A 199 -12.12 0.74 4.96
CA ARG A 199 -12.80 1.45 6.05
C ARG A 199 -14.27 1.78 5.76
N ASN A 200 -14.69 1.60 4.52
CA ASN A 200 -16.05 1.86 4.03
C ASN A 200 -16.76 0.55 3.65
N VAL A 201 -16.26 -0.56 4.19
CA VAL A 201 -16.84 -1.91 4.06
C VAL A 201 -17.05 -2.46 5.46
N MET A 202 -18.30 -2.79 5.79
CA MET A 202 -18.71 -3.51 6.99
C MET A 202 -18.67 -5.02 6.71
N VAL A 203 -18.45 -5.83 7.74
CA VAL A 203 -18.53 -7.30 7.67
C VAL A 203 -19.68 -7.74 8.56
N LYS A 204 -20.72 -8.31 7.95
CA LYS A 204 -21.91 -8.83 8.63
C LYS A 204 -22.15 -10.26 8.15
N ASP A 205 -22.25 -11.18 9.10
CA ASP A 205 -22.43 -12.62 8.84
C ASP A 205 -21.38 -13.23 7.88
N GLY A 206 -20.14 -12.73 7.94
CA GLY A 206 -19.04 -13.19 7.08
C GLY A 206 -19.04 -12.61 5.66
N GLU A 207 -19.96 -11.70 5.36
CA GLU A 207 -20.11 -11.07 4.05
C GLU A 207 -19.83 -9.56 4.11
N PRO A 208 -19.25 -8.98 3.03
CA PRO A 208 -18.99 -7.54 2.95
C PRO A 208 -20.24 -6.74 2.59
N TRP A 209 -20.41 -5.61 3.27
CA TRP A 209 -21.48 -4.64 3.07
C TRP A 209 -20.92 -3.23 2.90
N PHE A 210 -21.43 -2.47 1.94
CA PHE A 210 -20.83 -1.22 1.49
C PHE A 210 -21.52 0.00 2.10
N ILE A 211 -20.72 0.95 2.59
CA ILE A 211 -21.18 2.20 3.21
C ILE A 211 -20.39 3.40 2.68
N ASP A 212 -20.84 4.62 2.95
CA ASP A 212 -20.12 5.85 2.55
C ASP A 212 -20.00 6.04 1.02
N PHE A 213 -20.98 5.57 0.24
CA PHE A 213 -21.03 5.67 -1.23
C PHE A 213 -21.65 6.98 -1.76
N GLN A 214 -22.11 7.90 -0.90
CA GLN A 214 -22.80 9.13 -1.33
C GLN A 214 -21.97 10.06 -2.25
N GLY A 215 -20.64 9.93 -2.22
CA GLY A 215 -19.74 10.70 -3.08
C GLY A 215 -19.58 10.09 -4.48
N GLY A 216 -20.19 8.93 -4.71
CA GLY A 216 -20.18 8.19 -5.95
C GLY A 216 -20.94 8.90 -7.06
N ARG A 217 -20.57 8.59 -8.30
CA ARG A 217 -21.02 9.33 -9.50
C ARG A 217 -20.76 8.50 -10.75
N LYS A 218 -21.22 8.98 -11.91
CA LYS A 218 -20.89 8.37 -13.19
C LYS A 218 -19.39 8.45 -13.43
N GLY A 219 -18.73 7.34 -13.73
CA GLY A 219 -17.29 7.37 -13.96
C GLY A 219 -16.66 6.02 -14.28
N PRO A 220 -15.35 6.04 -14.55
CA PRO A 220 -14.59 4.88 -15.00
C PRO A 220 -14.36 3.87 -13.87
N ILE A 221 -14.33 2.59 -14.24
CA ILE A 221 -14.22 1.46 -13.30
C ILE A 221 -12.86 1.39 -12.57
N TYR A 222 -11.80 1.91 -13.19
CA TYR A 222 -10.42 1.79 -12.70
C TYR A 222 -10.18 2.55 -11.39
N TYR A 223 -10.94 3.62 -11.15
CA TYR A 223 -10.75 4.49 -10.00
C TYR A 223 -10.94 3.75 -8.68
N ASP A 224 -11.99 2.93 -8.59
CA ASP A 224 -12.33 2.21 -7.37
C ASP A 224 -11.36 1.05 -7.11
N VAL A 225 -10.91 0.37 -8.17
CA VAL A 225 -9.85 -0.64 -8.09
C VAL A 225 -8.56 -0.03 -7.55
N ALA A 226 -8.16 1.13 -8.09
CA ALA A 226 -6.99 1.86 -7.59
C ALA A 226 -7.18 2.32 -6.13
N SER A 227 -8.37 2.82 -5.78
CA SER A 227 -8.70 3.30 -4.43
C SER A 227 -8.62 2.19 -3.39
N PHE A 228 -9.02 0.97 -3.74
CA PHE A 228 -8.97 -0.18 -2.83
C PHE A 228 -7.58 -0.81 -2.74
N LEU A 229 -6.90 -1.03 -3.86
CA LEU A 229 -5.67 -1.82 -3.87
C LEU A 229 -4.42 -1.03 -3.46
N TRP A 230 -4.39 0.30 -3.69
CA TRP A 230 -3.27 1.17 -3.33
C TRP A 230 -3.53 2.01 -2.07
N GLN A 231 -4.30 1.47 -1.13
CA GLN A 231 -4.48 2.09 0.19
C GLN A 231 -3.16 2.09 0.98
N ALA A 232 -2.56 3.26 1.21
CA ALA A 232 -1.26 3.39 1.89
C ALA A 232 -1.19 2.68 3.27
N LYS A 233 -2.30 2.67 4.03
CA LYS A 233 -2.38 2.02 5.36
C LYS A 233 -2.70 0.53 5.32
N ALA A 234 -3.13 0.01 4.17
CA ALA A 234 -3.48 -1.40 4.03
C ALA A 234 -2.27 -2.28 3.71
N LYS A 235 -1.23 -1.71 3.08
CA LYS A 235 0.05 -2.40 2.80
C LYS A 235 -0.13 -3.77 2.12
N TYR A 236 -1.02 -3.85 1.14
CA TYR A 236 -1.21 -5.09 0.38
C TYR A 236 0.07 -5.46 -0.38
N PRO A 237 0.63 -6.67 -0.16
CA PRO A 237 1.76 -7.17 -0.94
C PRO A 237 1.47 -7.16 -2.45
N ALA A 238 2.52 -7.13 -3.27
CA ALA A 238 2.36 -7.13 -4.73
C ALA A 238 1.61 -8.39 -5.22
N GLU A 239 1.93 -9.56 -4.65
CA GLU A 239 1.29 -10.84 -4.95
C GLU A 239 -0.23 -10.77 -4.67
N LEU A 240 -0.62 -10.34 -3.47
CA LEU A 240 -2.03 -10.19 -3.11
C LEU A 240 -2.76 -9.19 -4.00
N ARG A 241 -2.12 -8.09 -4.39
CA ARG A 241 -2.72 -7.12 -5.33
C ARG A 241 -2.98 -7.76 -6.70
N GLN A 242 -2.06 -8.56 -7.21
CA GLN A 242 -2.24 -9.24 -8.50
C GLN A 242 -3.38 -10.26 -8.44
N GLU A 243 -3.46 -11.03 -7.35
CA GLU A 243 -4.57 -11.98 -7.11
C GLU A 243 -5.93 -11.26 -7.08
N LEU A 244 -6.05 -10.16 -6.31
CA LEU A 244 -7.29 -9.40 -6.22
C LEU A 244 -7.69 -8.72 -7.54
N ILE A 245 -6.71 -8.31 -8.37
CA ILE A 245 -7.00 -7.79 -9.72
C ILE A 245 -7.52 -8.91 -10.62
N ALA A 246 -6.94 -10.11 -10.56
CA ALA A 246 -7.39 -11.24 -11.35
C ALA A 246 -8.86 -11.59 -11.04
N ASP A 247 -9.22 -11.63 -9.76
CA ASP A 247 -10.60 -11.87 -9.32
C ASP A 247 -11.56 -10.78 -9.76
N TYR A 248 -11.13 -9.52 -9.67
CA TYR A 248 -11.90 -8.39 -10.19
C TYR A 248 -12.17 -8.54 -11.70
N LEU A 249 -11.14 -8.86 -12.48
CA LEU A 249 -11.25 -9.03 -13.93
C LEU A 249 -12.15 -10.22 -14.29
N GLN A 250 -12.06 -11.32 -13.55
CA GLN A 250 -12.94 -12.48 -13.74
C GLN A 250 -14.40 -12.12 -13.46
N ALA A 251 -14.69 -11.39 -12.37
CA ALA A 251 -16.03 -10.92 -12.07
C ALA A 251 -16.54 -9.90 -13.11
N LEU A 252 -15.65 -9.02 -13.61
CA LEU A 252 -15.96 -8.01 -14.61
C LEU A 252 -16.39 -8.59 -15.96
N GLN A 253 -15.86 -9.76 -16.35
CA GLN A 253 -16.20 -10.44 -17.60
C GLN A 253 -17.70 -10.78 -17.74
N GLN A 254 -18.45 -10.82 -16.64
CA GLN A 254 -19.91 -11.02 -16.67
C GLN A 254 -20.67 -9.80 -17.23
N TYR A 255 -20.06 -8.62 -17.20
CA TYR A 255 -20.70 -7.34 -17.55
C TYR A 255 -20.16 -6.72 -18.83
N THR A 256 -18.87 -6.94 -19.14
CA THR A 256 -18.24 -6.36 -20.32
C THR A 256 -17.07 -7.21 -20.80
N LYS A 257 -16.68 -7.03 -22.07
CA LYS A 257 -15.47 -7.63 -22.62
C LYS A 257 -14.24 -6.93 -22.04
N VAL A 258 -13.33 -7.71 -21.49
CA VAL A 258 -12.09 -7.22 -20.88
C VAL A 258 -10.92 -7.38 -21.86
N ASP A 259 -10.23 -6.28 -22.16
CA ASP A 259 -8.85 -6.31 -22.67
C ASP A 259 -7.92 -6.07 -21.49
N GLU A 260 -7.29 -7.14 -20.99
CA GLU A 260 -6.45 -7.06 -19.78
C GLU A 260 -5.27 -6.12 -19.97
N LYS A 261 -4.64 -6.11 -21.15
CA LYS A 261 -3.48 -5.25 -21.41
C LYS A 261 -3.89 -3.78 -21.36
N HIS A 262 -5.02 -3.44 -21.99
CA HIS A 262 -5.59 -2.09 -21.91
C HIS A 262 -5.98 -1.74 -20.47
N PHE A 263 -6.62 -2.67 -19.75
CA PHE A 263 -7.02 -2.48 -18.36
C PHE A 263 -5.84 -2.13 -17.46
N PHE A 264 -4.73 -2.87 -17.54
CA PHE A 264 -3.53 -2.59 -16.75
C PHE A 264 -2.88 -1.26 -17.14
N CYS A 265 -2.85 -0.94 -18.43
CA CYS A 265 -2.35 0.35 -18.93
C CYS A 265 -3.14 1.51 -18.30
N GLN A 266 -4.47 1.45 -18.37
CA GLN A 266 -5.36 2.49 -17.84
C GLN A 266 -5.34 2.55 -16.32
N LEU A 267 -5.40 1.40 -15.64
CA LEU A 267 -5.34 1.32 -14.18
C LEU A 267 -4.09 2.03 -13.65
N ARG A 268 -2.94 1.88 -14.32
CA ARG A 268 -1.69 2.54 -13.95
C ARG A 268 -1.83 4.07 -13.86
N HIS A 269 -2.54 4.70 -14.81
CA HIS A 269 -2.84 6.14 -14.77
C HIS A 269 -3.73 6.51 -13.58
N PHE A 270 -4.75 5.70 -13.26
CA PHE A 270 -5.62 5.92 -12.10
C PHE A 270 -4.87 5.75 -10.78
N VAL A 271 -3.96 4.78 -10.68
CA VAL A 271 -3.13 4.59 -9.50
C VAL A 271 -2.22 5.81 -9.26
N LEU A 272 -1.61 6.36 -10.31
CA LEU A 272 -0.84 7.59 -10.18
C LEU A 272 -1.74 8.76 -9.73
N PHE A 273 -2.87 8.98 -10.41
CA PHE A 273 -3.81 10.04 -10.08
C PHE A 273 -4.30 9.96 -8.63
N ARG A 274 -4.69 8.77 -8.16
CA ARG A 274 -5.08 8.51 -6.76
C ARG A 274 -3.95 8.80 -5.79
N THR A 275 -2.72 8.43 -6.14
CA THR A 275 -1.53 8.70 -5.30
C THR A 275 -1.32 10.21 -5.13
N LEU A 276 -1.45 10.99 -6.20
CA LEU A 276 -1.36 12.46 -6.15
C LEU A 276 -2.48 13.07 -5.29
N GLN A 277 -3.73 12.60 -5.47
CA GLN A 277 -4.87 13.01 -4.63
C GLN A 277 -4.61 12.77 -3.13
N VAL A 278 -4.10 11.58 -2.78
CA VAL A 278 -3.78 11.22 -1.39
C VAL A 278 -2.67 12.12 -0.83
N LEU A 279 -1.62 12.38 -1.60
CA LEU A 279 -0.56 13.31 -1.20
C LEU A 279 -1.11 14.72 -0.97
N GLY A 280 -1.99 15.23 -1.84
CA GLY A 280 -2.67 16.51 -1.65
C GLY A 280 -3.46 16.56 -0.34
N ALA A 281 -4.24 15.51 -0.03
CA ALA A 281 -4.99 15.39 1.21
C ALA A 281 -4.09 15.32 2.46
N TYR A 282 -2.97 14.59 2.38
CA TYR A 282 -2.00 14.52 3.46
C TYR A 282 -1.29 15.86 3.68
N GLY A 283 -0.98 16.57 2.59
CA GLY A 283 -0.41 17.92 2.65
C GLY A 283 -1.35 18.90 3.34
N PHE A 284 -2.63 18.93 2.93
CA PHE A 284 -3.62 19.80 3.56
C PHE A 284 -3.84 19.46 5.04
N ARG A 285 -4.21 18.21 5.35
CA ARG A 285 -4.53 17.81 6.73
C ARG A 285 -3.31 17.81 7.64
N GLY A 286 -2.15 17.46 7.09
CA GLY A 286 -0.90 17.42 7.82
C GLY A 286 -0.32 18.80 8.07
N TYR A 287 -0.03 19.56 7.01
CA TYR A 287 0.65 20.86 7.12
C TYR A 287 -0.30 21.99 7.55
N PHE A 288 -1.53 22.03 7.04
CA PHE A 288 -2.47 23.13 7.32
C PHE A 288 -3.33 22.85 8.55
N GLU A 289 -3.95 21.67 8.67
CA GLU A 289 -4.76 21.32 9.85
C GLU A 289 -3.91 20.80 11.03
N LYS A 290 -2.58 20.69 10.86
CA LYS A 290 -1.63 20.24 11.89
C LYS A 290 -1.96 18.88 12.50
N LYS A 291 -2.46 17.93 11.70
CA LYS A 291 -2.79 16.57 12.13
C LYS A 291 -1.62 15.61 11.87
N PRO A 292 -0.81 15.22 12.89
CA PRO A 292 0.48 14.56 12.68
C PRO A 292 0.39 13.18 12.00
N HIS A 293 -0.70 12.44 12.25
CA HIS A 293 -0.90 11.10 11.69
C HIS A 293 -1.05 11.08 10.16
N PHE A 294 -1.38 12.22 9.52
CA PHE A 294 -1.37 12.34 8.06
C PHE A 294 0.06 12.46 7.51
N ILE A 295 0.91 13.23 8.18
CA ILE A 295 2.34 13.36 7.83
C ILE A 295 3.05 12.01 7.95
N GLN A 296 2.76 11.24 8.99
CA GLN A 296 3.29 9.88 9.17
C GLN A 296 2.91 8.91 8.04
N SER A 297 1.88 9.24 7.24
CA SER A 297 1.46 8.43 6.10
C SER A 297 2.12 8.83 4.78
N VAL A 298 2.81 9.98 4.73
CA VAL A 298 3.48 10.49 3.53
C VAL A 298 4.59 9.57 3.02
N PRO A 299 5.48 8.99 3.86
CA PRO A 299 6.54 8.10 3.36
C PRO A 299 6.00 6.92 2.54
N PHE A 300 4.91 6.29 2.98
CA PHE A 300 4.29 5.17 2.24
C PHE A 300 3.75 5.60 0.87
N ALA A 301 3.16 6.80 0.78
CA ALA A 301 2.67 7.34 -0.49
C ALA A 301 3.83 7.71 -1.44
N ILE A 302 4.94 8.23 -0.90
CA ILE A 302 6.16 8.50 -1.67
C ILE A 302 6.80 7.19 -2.17
N ASP A 303 6.82 6.12 -1.37
CA ASP A 303 7.32 4.81 -1.83
C ASP A 303 6.47 4.22 -2.95
N ASN A 304 5.14 4.31 -2.83
CA ASN A 304 4.24 3.93 -3.93
C ASN A 304 4.55 4.73 -5.20
N LEU A 305 4.78 6.04 -5.06
CA LEU A 305 5.15 6.91 -6.17
C LEU A 305 6.48 6.48 -6.82
N ARG A 306 7.50 6.13 -6.03
CA ARG A 306 8.78 5.59 -6.56
C ARG A 306 8.56 4.33 -7.37
N GLN A 307 7.74 3.39 -6.90
CA GLN A 307 7.44 2.16 -7.64
C GLN A 307 6.73 2.47 -8.98
N LEU A 308 5.80 3.43 -9.01
CA LEU A 308 5.09 3.83 -10.22
C LEU A 308 5.99 4.49 -11.26
N LEU A 309 7.02 5.22 -10.81
CA LEU A 309 7.96 5.98 -11.65
C LEU A 309 9.13 5.14 -12.20
N LYS A 310 9.22 3.86 -11.83
CA LYS A 310 10.16 2.90 -12.45
C LYS A 310 9.88 2.71 -13.94
N GLU A 311 8.61 2.76 -14.29
CA GLU A 311 8.15 2.83 -15.67
C GLU A 311 7.82 4.29 -16.01
N ASP A 312 8.06 4.72 -17.24
CA ASP A 312 7.76 6.10 -17.66
C ASP A 312 6.27 6.31 -17.94
N TYR A 313 5.84 7.57 -17.89
CA TYR A 313 4.54 8.02 -18.41
C TYR A 313 4.80 9.05 -19.51
N PRO A 314 4.90 8.61 -20.77
CA PRO A 314 5.32 9.48 -21.86
C PRO A 314 4.33 10.63 -22.12
N GLU A 315 3.09 10.52 -21.67
CA GLU A 315 2.05 11.53 -21.85
C GLU A 315 2.30 12.79 -20.99
N TYR A 316 3.01 12.67 -19.87
CA TYR A 316 3.25 13.77 -18.93
C TYR A 316 4.70 13.79 -18.40
N PRO A 317 5.69 14.06 -19.28
CA PRO A 317 7.11 13.95 -18.95
C PRO A 317 7.57 14.98 -17.91
N TYR A 318 6.97 16.17 -17.86
CA TYR A 318 7.34 17.19 -16.89
C TYR A 318 6.82 16.85 -15.50
N LEU A 319 5.59 16.33 -15.40
CA LEU A 319 5.07 15.77 -14.15
C LEU A 319 6.00 14.66 -13.64
N CYS A 320 6.43 13.72 -14.48
CA CYS A 320 7.37 12.67 -14.08
C CYS A 320 8.69 13.23 -13.55
N ALA A 321 9.25 14.27 -14.18
CA ALA A 321 10.47 14.91 -13.71
C ALA A 321 10.29 15.52 -12.30
N VAL A 322 9.21 16.29 -12.10
CA VAL A 322 8.85 16.88 -10.80
C VAL A 322 8.65 15.79 -9.75
N LEU A 323 7.95 14.71 -10.08
CA LEU A 323 7.70 13.63 -9.12
C LEU A 323 8.99 12.87 -8.76
N ARG A 324 9.91 12.66 -9.71
CA ARG A 324 11.23 12.06 -9.42
C ARG A 324 12.03 12.92 -8.44
N GLU A 325 12.08 14.23 -8.69
CA GLU A 325 12.74 15.17 -7.77
C GLU A 325 12.08 15.14 -6.38
N LEU A 326 10.74 15.16 -6.33
CA LEU A 326 9.98 15.05 -5.10
C LEU A 326 10.34 13.79 -4.32
N THR A 327 10.42 12.63 -4.99
CA THR A 327 10.79 11.37 -4.34
C THR A 327 12.24 11.32 -3.87
N ASN A 328 13.10 12.23 -4.32
CA ASN A 328 14.52 12.28 -3.96
C ASN A 328 14.86 13.39 -2.94
N LEU A 329 13.88 14.16 -2.46
CA LEU A 329 14.11 15.12 -1.39
C LEU A 329 14.64 14.43 -0.12
N SER A 330 15.65 15.03 0.51
CA SER A 330 16.32 14.49 1.70
C SER A 330 15.36 14.13 2.84
N GLN A 331 14.34 14.96 3.06
CA GLN A 331 13.29 14.72 4.06
C GLN A 331 12.48 13.43 3.84
N PHE A 332 12.48 12.88 2.63
CA PHE A 332 11.84 11.61 2.28
C PHE A 332 12.87 10.51 1.97
N TYR A 333 14.16 10.85 1.93
CA TYR A 333 15.27 9.94 1.69
C TYR A 333 15.84 9.35 2.98
N ASP A 334 15.88 10.14 4.08
CA ASP A 334 16.41 9.67 5.37
C ASP A 334 15.52 8.60 6.05
N ASP A 335 14.22 8.60 5.78
CA ASP A 335 13.33 7.51 6.23
C ASP A 335 13.55 6.21 5.43
N ILE A 336 14.06 6.28 4.19
CA ILE A 336 14.46 5.09 3.41
C ILE A 336 15.62 4.38 4.12
N GLN A 337 16.65 5.11 4.54
CA GLN A 337 17.81 4.53 5.25
C GLN A 337 17.45 3.83 6.55
N LYS A 338 16.31 4.20 7.17
CA LYS A 338 15.79 3.55 8.37
C LYS A 338 15.03 2.26 8.07
N HIS A 339 14.49 2.10 6.86
CA HIS A 339 13.63 0.98 6.46
C HIS A 339 14.23 0.06 5.39
N THR A 340 15.38 0.41 4.81
CA THR A 340 16.11 -0.43 3.86
C THR A 340 16.97 -1.47 4.57
N LEU A 341 16.94 -2.70 4.06
CA LEU A 341 17.79 -3.79 4.55
C LEU A 341 19.28 -3.43 4.40
N LYS A 342 20.00 -3.50 5.51
CA LYS A 342 21.47 -3.44 5.57
C LYS A 342 21.99 -4.83 5.83
N VAL A 343 22.90 -5.32 4.99
CA VAL A 343 23.52 -6.63 5.15
C VAL A 343 24.94 -6.44 5.67
N LYS A 344 25.25 -6.99 6.84
CA LYS A 344 26.60 -6.98 7.40
C LYS A 344 27.24 -8.34 7.18
N ILE A 345 28.38 -8.37 6.49
CA ILE A 345 29.09 -9.60 6.18
C ILE A 345 30.43 -9.60 6.89
N VAL A 346 30.73 -10.68 7.63
CA VAL A 346 31.93 -10.74 8.47
C VAL A 346 32.71 -12.02 8.20
N SER A 347 33.97 -11.89 7.79
CA SER A 347 34.91 -13.03 7.87
C SER A 347 35.58 -13.06 9.24
N PHE A 348 35.72 -14.26 9.81
CA PHE A 348 36.21 -14.42 11.17
C PHE A 348 37.04 -15.69 11.40
N ALA A 349 37.88 -15.67 12.44
CA ALA A 349 38.57 -16.85 12.97
C ALA A 349 37.75 -17.53 14.09
N TYR A 350 37.46 -18.82 13.97
CA TYR A 350 36.78 -19.59 15.03
C TYR A 350 37.53 -19.54 16.37
N LYS A 351 38.87 -19.44 16.33
CA LYS A 351 39.71 -19.27 17.53
C LYS A 351 39.39 -18.00 18.33
N LYS A 352 38.85 -16.97 17.69
CA LYS A 352 38.47 -15.70 18.30
C LYS A 352 36.94 -15.57 18.52
N GLY A 353 36.19 -16.67 18.34
CA GLY A 353 34.74 -16.71 18.54
C GLY A 353 33.93 -16.16 17.37
N ILE A 354 32.64 -16.51 17.32
CA ILE A 354 31.68 -16.03 16.32
C ILE A 354 31.37 -14.54 16.60
N PRO A 355 31.34 -13.66 15.58
CA PRO A 355 30.97 -12.25 15.75
C PRO A 355 29.58 -12.08 16.39
N ASN A 356 29.44 -11.10 17.27
CA ASN A 356 28.17 -10.76 17.91
C ASN A 356 27.26 -9.97 16.96
N ASP A 357 25.97 -10.28 16.94
CA ASP A 357 24.93 -9.51 16.22
C ASP A 357 24.22 -8.55 17.18
N PRO A 358 24.48 -7.23 17.10
CA PRO A 358 23.85 -6.25 17.98
C PRO A 358 22.42 -5.86 17.56
N SER A 359 21.90 -6.37 16.43
CA SER A 359 20.65 -5.89 15.83
C SER A 359 19.36 -6.53 16.40
N GLY A 360 19.48 -7.47 17.35
CA GLY A 360 18.37 -7.95 18.18
C GLY A 360 17.35 -8.90 17.50
N ASN A 361 17.37 -9.03 16.18
CA ASN A 361 16.48 -9.97 15.46
C ASN A 361 17.04 -11.41 15.40
N GLY A 362 18.22 -11.67 15.99
CA GLY A 362 18.81 -13.01 16.13
C GLY A 362 19.00 -13.76 14.81
N GLY A 363 19.04 -13.04 13.69
CA GLY A 363 18.86 -13.60 12.36
C GLY A 363 20.10 -13.37 11.50
N GLY A 364 20.73 -14.47 11.13
CA GLY A 364 21.91 -14.47 10.29
C GLY A 364 22.41 -15.86 10.01
N PHE A 365 23.41 -15.96 9.14
CA PHE A 365 24.05 -17.21 8.81
C PHE A 365 25.46 -17.24 9.34
N VAL A 366 25.89 -18.40 9.83
CA VAL A 366 27.29 -18.66 10.14
C VAL A 366 27.73 -19.87 9.33
N PHE A 367 28.54 -19.61 8.31
CA PHE A 367 29.05 -20.62 7.39
C PHE A 367 30.46 -21.06 7.81
N ASP A 368 30.62 -22.35 8.10
CA ASP A 368 31.91 -22.94 8.47
C ASP A 368 32.69 -23.35 7.23
N CYS A 369 33.75 -22.60 6.93
CA CYS A 369 34.61 -22.86 5.77
C CYS A 369 35.72 -23.88 6.08
N ARG A 370 35.78 -24.47 7.28
CA ARG A 370 36.92 -25.33 7.69
C ARG A 370 37.01 -26.64 6.93
N ALA A 371 35.91 -27.09 6.30
CA ALA A 371 35.87 -28.29 5.47
C ALA A 371 36.64 -28.14 4.15
N ILE A 372 36.72 -26.92 3.60
CA ILE A 372 37.38 -26.63 2.31
C ILE A 372 38.90 -26.78 2.43
N ASN A 373 39.59 -27.13 1.35
CA ASN A 373 41.04 -27.22 1.31
C ASN A 373 41.76 -25.99 1.88
N ASN A 374 42.73 -26.22 2.77
CA ASN A 374 43.32 -25.19 3.62
C ASN A 374 44.65 -24.65 3.06
N PRO A 375 44.71 -23.43 2.51
CA PRO A 375 45.94 -22.86 1.94
C PRO A 375 47.03 -22.70 2.99
N GLY A 376 46.66 -22.37 4.24
CA GLY A 376 47.60 -22.17 5.34
C GLY A 376 48.36 -23.44 5.81
N LYS A 377 48.18 -24.58 5.14
CA LYS A 377 49.09 -25.75 5.31
C LYS A 377 50.40 -25.58 4.54
N TYR A 378 50.43 -24.71 3.52
CA TYR A 378 51.60 -24.52 2.67
C TYR A 378 52.24 -23.17 2.96
N GLU A 379 53.53 -23.19 3.29
CA GLU A 379 54.28 -22.01 3.70
C GLU A 379 54.20 -20.86 2.68
N ARG A 380 54.14 -21.20 1.39
CA ARG A 380 53.99 -20.24 0.28
C ARG A 380 52.72 -19.39 0.34
N TYR A 381 51.67 -19.79 1.06
CA TYR A 381 50.41 -19.06 1.19
C TYR A 381 50.25 -18.29 2.52
N ASN A 382 51.21 -18.42 3.45
CA ASN A 382 51.09 -17.86 4.80
C ASN A 382 50.99 -16.33 4.84
N HIS A 383 51.58 -15.64 3.85
CA HIS A 383 51.59 -14.17 3.79
C HIS A 383 50.43 -13.60 2.96
N PHE A 384 49.67 -14.46 2.27
CA PHE A 384 48.55 -14.07 1.44
C PHE A 384 47.23 -14.23 2.19
N THR A 385 46.20 -13.54 1.74
CA THR A 385 44.83 -13.58 2.26
C THR A 385 43.90 -14.16 1.20
N GLY A 386 42.63 -14.36 1.55
CA GLY A 386 41.60 -14.77 0.59
C GLY A 386 41.31 -13.75 -0.51
N LEU A 387 41.90 -12.56 -0.46
CA LEU A 387 41.78 -11.52 -1.51
C LEU A 387 42.91 -11.60 -2.55
N ASP A 388 43.95 -12.40 -2.28
CA ASP A 388 45.14 -12.44 -3.11
C ASP A 388 45.05 -13.56 -4.15
N GLU A 389 45.40 -13.23 -5.40
CA GLU A 389 45.35 -14.11 -6.57
C GLU A 389 45.95 -15.52 -6.34
N PRO A 390 47.11 -15.71 -5.67
CA PRO A 390 47.66 -17.04 -5.43
C PRO A 390 46.78 -17.92 -4.55
N VAL A 391 46.05 -17.33 -3.60
CA VAL A 391 45.13 -18.04 -2.71
C VAL A 391 43.79 -18.27 -3.40
N ILE A 392 43.29 -17.29 -4.15
CA ILE A 392 42.07 -17.42 -4.97
C ILE A 392 42.21 -18.63 -5.89
N ARG A 393 43.27 -18.69 -6.68
CA ARG A 393 43.52 -19.83 -7.60
C ARG A 393 43.59 -21.16 -6.87
N PHE A 394 44.27 -21.20 -5.72
CA PHE A 394 44.37 -22.43 -4.93
C PHE A 394 43.00 -22.90 -4.43
N LEU A 395 42.14 -21.97 -4.00
CA LEU A 395 40.81 -22.30 -3.49
C LEU A 395 39.85 -22.73 -4.61
N GLU A 396 40.02 -22.19 -5.82
CA GLU A 396 39.18 -22.49 -6.97
C GLU A 396 39.63 -23.73 -7.77
N GLU A 397 40.88 -24.17 -7.63
CA GLU A 397 41.50 -25.23 -8.45
C GLU A 397 40.73 -26.55 -8.44
N ASP A 398 40.16 -26.95 -7.29
CA ASP A 398 39.35 -28.16 -7.14
C ASP A 398 37.83 -27.91 -7.20
N GLY A 399 37.41 -26.64 -7.29
CA GLY A 399 36.01 -26.22 -7.32
C GLY A 399 35.23 -26.48 -6.03
N GLU A 400 35.85 -26.89 -4.93
CA GLU A 400 35.12 -27.16 -3.68
C GLU A 400 34.56 -25.87 -3.07
N ILE A 401 35.35 -24.78 -3.08
CA ILE A 401 34.92 -23.51 -2.49
C ILE A 401 33.78 -22.86 -3.27
N THR A 402 33.79 -22.99 -4.60
CA THR A 402 32.78 -22.40 -5.47
C THR A 402 31.45 -23.11 -5.28
N LYS A 403 31.45 -24.44 -5.23
CA LYS A 403 30.25 -25.24 -4.93
C LYS A 403 29.69 -24.96 -3.54
N PHE A 404 30.56 -24.77 -2.55
CA PHE A 404 30.12 -24.35 -1.21
C PHE A 404 29.44 -22.99 -1.23
N LEU A 405 30.02 -22.01 -1.95
CA LEU A 405 29.45 -20.69 -2.09
C LEU A 405 28.12 -20.68 -2.86
N GLU A 406 27.97 -21.49 -3.90
CA GLU A 406 26.71 -21.63 -4.64
C GLU A 406 25.54 -21.98 -3.71
N HIS A 407 25.72 -22.99 -2.83
CA HIS A 407 24.69 -23.36 -1.86
C HIS A 407 24.48 -22.29 -0.78
N ALA A 408 25.54 -21.59 -0.37
CA ALA A 408 25.41 -20.47 0.55
C ALA A 408 24.60 -19.32 -0.09
N TYR A 409 24.81 -19.03 -1.37
CA TYR A 409 24.06 -18.03 -2.13
C TYR A 409 22.58 -18.38 -2.18
N GLU A 410 22.22 -19.62 -2.53
CA GLU A 410 20.80 -20.01 -2.64
C GLU A 410 20.02 -19.77 -1.33
N ILE A 411 20.60 -20.16 -0.19
CA ILE A 411 19.97 -20.02 1.12
C ILE A 411 19.90 -18.54 1.54
N VAL A 412 20.99 -17.79 1.32
CA VAL A 412 21.05 -16.36 1.66
C VAL A 412 20.11 -15.55 0.76
N ASP A 413 20.06 -15.83 -0.54
CA ASP A 413 19.22 -15.13 -1.51
C ASP A 413 17.74 -15.26 -1.17
N ALA A 414 17.31 -16.47 -0.83
CA ALA A 414 15.94 -16.71 -0.37
C ALA A 414 15.62 -15.86 0.87
N SER A 415 16.59 -15.74 1.79
CA SER A 415 16.42 -14.97 3.02
C SER A 415 16.48 -13.46 2.79
N VAL A 416 17.40 -12.95 1.99
CA VAL A 416 17.49 -11.52 1.65
C VAL A 416 16.23 -11.06 0.96
N LYS A 417 15.72 -11.83 -0.02
CA LYS A 417 14.44 -11.54 -0.67
C LYS A 417 13.32 -11.44 0.35
N ARG A 418 13.18 -12.43 1.23
CA ARG A 418 12.16 -12.40 2.30
C ARG A 418 12.37 -11.29 3.32
N TYR A 419 13.60 -10.90 3.60
CA TYR A 419 13.89 -9.81 4.52
C TYR A 419 13.46 -8.47 3.94
N MET A 420 13.72 -8.25 2.65
CA MET A 420 13.24 -7.08 1.91
C MET A 420 11.71 -7.05 1.85
N ASP A 421 11.06 -8.18 1.53
CA ASP A 421 9.60 -8.28 1.50
C ASP A 421 8.96 -7.95 2.86
N ARG A 422 9.63 -8.32 3.96
CA ARG A 422 9.15 -8.12 5.35
C ARG A 422 9.58 -6.79 5.97
N GLY A 423 10.33 -5.96 5.24
CA GLY A 423 10.83 -4.67 5.76
C GLY A 423 11.80 -4.80 6.92
N PHE A 424 12.56 -5.90 7.01
CA PHE A 424 13.65 -6.02 7.96
C PHE A 424 14.80 -5.09 7.57
N THR A 425 15.45 -4.53 8.59
CA THR A 425 16.44 -3.46 8.40
C THR A 425 17.87 -3.95 8.54
N ASN A 426 18.10 -5.14 9.10
CA ASN A 426 19.43 -5.69 9.35
C ASN A 426 19.45 -7.21 9.11
N LEU A 427 20.52 -7.71 8.49
CA LEU A 427 20.88 -9.12 8.37
C LEU A 427 22.39 -9.27 8.55
N MET A 428 22.84 -10.21 9.37
CA MET A 428 24.26 -10.52 9.53
C MET A 428 24.61 -11.87 8.88
N ILE A 429 25.71 -11.93 8.13
CA ILE A 429 26.22 -13.16 7.52
C ILE A 429 27.70 -13.30 7.89
N CYS A 430 28.08 -14.44 8.43
CA CYS A 430 29.42 -14.68 8.94
C CYS A 430 30.05 -15.89 8.25
N PHE A 431 31.31 -15.76 7.81
CA PHE A 431 32.12 -16.86 7.28
C PHE A 431 33.28 -17.13 8.22
N GLY A 432 33.36 -18.35 8.76
CA GLY A 432 34.37 -18.75 9.73
C GLY A 432 35.41 -19.68 9.13
N CYS A 433 36.69 -19.43 9.41
CA CYS A 433 37.73 -20.44 9.20
C CYS A 433 38.69 -20.51 10.39
N THR A 434 39.72 -21.36 10.34
CA THR A 434 40.63 -21.54 11.48
C THR A 434 41.38 -20.26 11.86
N GLY A 435 41.89 -19.52 10.86
CA GLY A 435 42.74 -18.35 11.07
C GLY A 435 42.12 -17.00 10.71
N GLY A 436 40.94 -16.97 10.08
CA GLY A 436 40.31 -15.73 9.63
C GLY A 436 41.05 -15.04 8.47
N GLN A 437 41.80 -15.79 7.65
CA GLN A 437 42.76 -15.22 6.68
C GLN A 437 42.48 -15.60 5.23
N HIS A 438 42.18 -16.86 4.94
CA HIS A 438 42.03 -17.34 3.56
C HIS A 438 40.57 -17.63 3.20
N ARG A 439 40.09 -18.83 3.52
CA ARG A 439 38.77 -19.36 3.13
C ARG A 439 37.61 -18.46 3.54
N SER A 440 37.64 -17.96 4.78
CA SER A 440 36.60 -17.06 5.29
C SER A 440 36.62 -15.69 4.62
N VAL A 441 37.82 -15.17 4.32
CA VAL A 441 38.01 -13.87 3.67
C VAL A 441 37.48 -13.93 2.25
N TYR A 442 37.90 -14.93 1.49
CA TYR A 442 37.40 -15.21 0.13
C TYR A 442 35.87 -15.32 0.13
N SER A 443 35.31 -16.18 0.98
CA SER A 443 33.87 -16.43 0.99
C SER A 443 33.03 -15.19 1.36
N ALA A 444 33.52 -14.38 2.31
CA ALA A 444 32.85 -13.13 2.69
C ALA A 444 32.89 -12.08 1.59
N GLN A 445 34.03 -11.93 0.89
CA GLN A 445 34.18 -11.00 -0.22
C GLN A 445 33.19 -11.34 -1.34
N HIS A 446 33.18 -12.61 -1.77
CA HIS A 446 32.31 -13.07 -2.84
C HIS A 446 30.82 -13.00 -2.49
N MET A 447 30.42 -13.27 -1.24
CA MET A 447 29.04 -13.05 -0.79
C MET A 447 28.65 -11.57 -0.81
N ALA A 448 29.57 -10.66 -0.44
CA ALA A 448 29.28 -9.23 -0.47
C ALA A 448 29.02 -8.73 -1.89
N GLU A 449 29.88 -9.11 -2.82
CA GLU A 449 29.74 -8.78 -4.24
C GLU A 449 28.46 -9.37 -4.84
N HIS A 450 28.17 -10.64 -4.56
CA HIS A 450 26.95 -11.31 -5.02
C HIS A 450 25.68 -10.62 -4.53
N ILE A 451 25.57 -10.37 -3.22
CA ILE A 451 24.37 -9.75 -2.63
C ILE A 451 24.20 -8.32 -3.11
N HIS A 452 25.29 -7.55 -3.19
CA HIS A 452 25.24 -6.19 -3.68
C HIS A 452 24.83 -6.15 -5.16
N SER A 453 25.44 -6.98 -6.01
CA SER A 453 25.12 -7.05 -7.43
C SER A 453 23.68 -7.51 -7.69
N LYS A 454 23.19 -8.50 -6.94
CA LYS A 454 21.88 -9.12 -7.17
C LYS A 454 20.72 -8.31 -6.62
N PHE A 455 20.88 -7.68 -5.46
CA PHE A 455 19.78 -7.02 -4.75
C PHE A 455 19.93 -5.49 -4.64
N GLY A 456 21.11 -4.93 -4.95
CA GLY A 456 21.38 -3.50 -4.84
C GLY A 456 21.32 -2.95 -3.42
N VAL A 457 21.30 -3.83 -2.40
CA VAL A 457 21.25 -3.44 -0.98
C VAL A 457 22.61 -2.94 -0.51
N ARG A 458 22.61 -2.15 0.56
CA ARG A 458 23.83 -1.74 1.24
C ARG A 458 24.48 -2.95 1.91
N VAL A 459 25.77 -3.16 1.65
CA VAL A 459 26.56 -4.22 2.28
C VAL A 459 27.74 -3.62 3.05
N ASP A 460 27.81 -3.90 4.35
CA ASP A 460 28.95 -3.57 5.21
C ASP A 460 29.82 -4.85 5.35
N LEU A 461 30.93 -4.93 4.62
CA LEU A 461 31.85 -6.07 4.64
C LEU A 461 33.01 -5.82 5.62
N VAL A 462 33.26 -6.78 6.51
CA VAL A 462 34.31 -6.71 7.53
C VAL A 462 35.16 -7.98 7.51
N HIS A 463 36.46 -7.84 7.28
CA HIS A 463 37.44 -8.90 7.51
C HIS A 463 38.10 -8.74 8.87
N ARG A 464 37.54 -9.38 9.90
CA ARG A 464 37.84 -9.09 11.31
C ARG A 464 39.31 -9.28 11.67
N GLU A 465 39.94 -10.36 11.22
CA GLU A 465 41.36 -10.60 11.53
C GLU A 465 42.33 -9.86 10.60
N GLN A 466 41.85 -9.37 9.45
CA GLN A 466 42.66 -8.57 8.53
C GLN A 466 42.53 -7.07 8.81
N ASN A 467 41.59 -6.66 9.68
CA ASN A 467 41.22 -5.26 9.96
C ASN A 467 40.88 -4.47 8.69
N ILE A 468 40.17 -5.12 7.76
CA ILE A 468 39.71 -4.50 6.52
C ILE A 468 38.20 -4.31 6.62
N GLU A 469 37.72 -3.12 6.30
CA GLU A 469 36.31 -2.81 6.16
C GLU A 469 36.05 -2.24 4.77
N GLN A 470 34.99 -2.70 4.12
CA GLN A 470 34.55 -2.23 2.81
C GLN A 470 33.05 -1.95 2.86
N LEU A 471 32.64 -0.85 2.21
CA LEU A 471 31.25 -0.45 2.12
C LEU A 471 30.79 -0.50 0.66
N PHE A 472 29.78 -1.31 0.39
CA PHE A 472 29.04 -1.30 -0.86
C PHE A 472 27.78 -0.45 -0.65
N ASN A 473 27.75 0.75 -1.23
CA ASN A 473 26.60 1.64 -1.15
C ASN A 473 25.40 1.05 -1.90
N ALA A 474 24.19 1.24 -1.38
CA ALA A 474 22.99 0.81 -2.10
C ALA A 474 22.90 1.48 -3.47
N THR A 475 22.48 0.75 -4.50
CA THR A 475 22.38 1.20 -5.90
C THR A 475 20.95 1.54 -6.33
N LEU A 476 20.10 1.92 -5.36
CA LEU A 476 18.72 2.34 -5.62
C LEU A 476 18.64 3.63 -6.44
#